data_AF-A0A250JK84-F1
#
_entry.id   AF-A0A250JK84-F1
#
_cell.length_a   1.000
_cell.length_b   1.000
_cell.length_c   1.000
_cell.angle_alpha   90.00
_cell.angle_beta   90.00
_cell.angle_gamma   90.00
#
_symmetry.space_group_name_H-M   'P 1'
#
loop_
_entity.id
_entity.type
_entity.pdbx_description
1 polymer ?
#
loop_
_entity_poly.entity_id
_entity_poly.type
_entity_poly.pdbx_seq_one_letter_code
_entity_poly.pdbx_strand_id
1 'polypeptide(L)' 'MRRTVLAALVAFFLGGFTQHALAEGQPKLDEALVHLRYALAALNAAPDDKGGHKAKAIELTQKALEQVNQGIAAGGKR' A
#
# COMPACT_ATOMS: atom_id res chain seq x y z
N MET A 1 53.14 -12.01 -4.74
CA MET A 1 52.41 -10.74 -4.51
C MET A 1 51.70 -10.19 -5.76
N ARG A 2 51.18 -11.05 -6.67
CA ARG A 2 50.40 -10.64 -7.85
C ARG A 2 49.04 -11.37 -7.98
N ARG A 3 48.72 -12.26 -7.03
CA ARG A 3 47.49 -13.06 -7.02
C ARG A 3 46.49 -12.62 -5.93
N THR A 4 46.95 -11.88 -4.93
CA THR A 4 46.09 -11.39 -3.83
C THR A 4 45.40 -10.06 -4.16
N VAL A 5 45.86 -9.33 -5.18
CA VAL A 5 45.24 -8.05 -5.62
C VAL A 5 43.97 -8.28 -6.45
N LEU A 6 43.84 -9.44 -7.09
CA LEU A 6 42.65 -9.80 -7.88
C LEU A 6 41.45 -10.22 -7.02
N ALA A 7 41.66 -10.59 -5.76
CA ALA A 7 40.57 -10.98 -4.87
C ALA A 7 39.83 -9.79 -4.24
N ALA A 8 40.47 -8.62 -4.16
CA ALA A 8 39.90 -7.45 -3.50
C ALA A 8 38.94 -6.62 -4.39
N LEU A 9 39.00 -6.79 -5.72
CA LEU A 9 38.14 -6.06 -6.66
C LEU A 9 36.78 -6.73 -6.93
N VAL A 10 36.62 -8.01 -6.57
CA VAL A 10 35.35 -8.73 -6.72
C VAL A 10 34.39 -8.48 -5.56
N ALA A 11 34.92 -8.18 -4.37
CA ALA A 11 34.10 -7.92 -3.18
C ALA A 11 33.29 -6.61 -3.24
N PHE A 12 33.69 -5.64 -4.09
CA PHE A 12 32.96 -4.38 -4.23
C PHE A 12 31.73 -4.49 -5.15
N PHE A 13 31.67 -5.47 -6.05
CA PHE A 13 30.48 -5.72 -6.89
C PHE A 13 29.39 -6.53 -6.17
N LEU A 14 29.72 -7.21 -5.06
CA LEU A 14 28.78 -8.02 -4.27
C LEU A 14 28.18 -7.28 -3.07
N GLY A 15 28.66 -6.09 -2.72
CA GLY A 15 28.12 -5.28 -1.63
C GLY A 15 26.95 -4.35 -2.01
N GLY A 16 26.54 -4.35 -3.28
CA GLY A 16 25.64 -3.35 -3.86
C GLY A 16 24.13 -3.58 -3.69
N PHE A 17 23.71 -4.64 -3.00
CA PHE A 17 22.31 -4.80 -2.61
C PHE A 17 22.22 -4.61 -1.10
N THR A 18 22.33 -3.35 -0.70
CA THR A 18 21.62 -2.89 0.50
C THR A 18 20.15 -3.16 0.24
N GLN A 19 19.71 -4.37 0.56
CA GLN A 19 18.32 -4.68 0.81
C GLN A 19 17.95 -3.83 2.01
N HIS A 20 17.63 -2.57 1.71
CA HIS A 20 16.72 -1.80 2.51
C HIS A 20 15.44 -2.63 2.46
N ALA A 21 15.36 -3.61 3.36
CA ALA A 21 14.12 -3.96 4.02
C ALA A 21 13.71 -2.69 4.76
N LEU A 22 13.33 -1.66 3.97
CA LEU A 22 12.42 -0.65 4.43
C LEU A 22 11.29 -1.48 4.99
N ALA A 23 11.03 -1.32 6.27
CA ALA A 23 9.70 -1.50 6.77
C ALA A 23 8.81 -0.66 5.85
N GLU A 24 8.28 -1.29 4.81
CA GLU A 24 7.46 -0.71 3.76
C GLU A 24 6.20 -0.22 4.47
N GLY A 25 6.20 1.02 4.95
CA GLY A 25 4.96 1.70 5.32
C GLY A 25 4.10 1.69 4.05
N GLN A 26 3.14 0.76 3.99
CA GLN A 26 2.46 0.31 2.78
C GLN A 26 1.78 1.48 2.05
N PRO A 27 2.46 2.16 1.11
CA PRO A 27 1.97 3.45 0.62
C PRO A 27 0.69 3.27 -0.21
N LYS A 28 0.45 2.05 -0.71
CA LYS A 28 -0.73 1.69 -1.50
C LYS A 28 -2.00 1.52 -0.68
N LEU A 29 -1.94 1.09 0.58
CA LEU A 29 -3.15 1.01 1.40
C LEU A 29 -3.60 2.40 1.87
N ASP A 30 -2.65 3.30 2.18
CA ASP A 30 -2.96 4.69 2.48
C ASP A 30 -3.59 5.40 1.26
N GLU A 31 -3.02 5.18 0.06
CA GLU A 31 -3.58 5.68 -1.20
C GLU A 31 -5.01 5.13 -1.44
N ALA A 32 -5.22 3.82 -1.26
CA ALA A 32 -6.54 3.21 -1.39
C ALA A 32 -7.56 3.81 -0.40
N LEU A 33 -7.14 4.07 0.84
CA LEU A 33 -7.99 4.68 1.87
C LEU A 33 -8.46 6.08 1.45
N VAL A 34 -7.59 6.89 0.85
CA VAL A 34 -7.96 8.21 0.31
C VAL A 34 -9.00 8.08 -0.80
N HIS A 35 -8.76 7.18 -1.77
CA HIS A 35 -9.70 6.99 -2.89
C HIS A 35 -11.06 6.47 -2.44
N LEU A 36 -11.10 5.54 -1.49
CA LEU A 36 -12.35 5.01 -0.95
C LEU A 36 -13.15 6.09 -0.21
N ARG A 37 -12.49 6.98 0.55
CA ARG A 37 -13.16 8.12 1.20
C ARG A 37 -13.76 9.09 0.18
N TYR A 38 -13.01 9.37 -0.89
CA TYR A 38 -13.51 10.20 -1.98
C TYR A 38 -14.73 9.56 -2.66
N ALA A 39 -14.65 8.26 -2.97
CA ALA A 39 -15.77 7.52 -3.55
C ALA A 39 -17.01 7.55 -2.64
N LEU A 40 -16.84 7.35 -1.34
CA LEU A 40 -17.93 7.42 -0.36
C LEU A 40 -18.56 8.82 -0.32
N ALA A 41 -17.77 9.88 -0.35
CA ALA A 41 -18.27 11.25 -0.40
C ALA A 41 -19.08 11.51 -1.68
N ALA A 42 -18.57 11.07 -2.84
CA ALA A 42 -19.26 11.21 -4.12
C ALA A 42 -20.60 10.43 -4.15
N LEU A 43 -20.62 9.22 -3.59
CA LEU A 43 -21.83 8.42 -3.46
C LEU A 43 -22.86 9.09 -2.54
N ASN A 44 -22.45 9.66 -1.41
CA ASN A 44 -23.36 10.36 -0.51
C ASN A 44 -23.92 11.65 -1.11
N ALA A 45 -23.14 12.35 -1.94
CA ALA A 45 -23.57 13.56 -2.63
C ALA A 45 -24.48 13.28 -3.83
N ALA A 46 -24.52 12.05 -4.35
CA ALA A 46 -25.35 11.70 -5.48
C ALA A 46 -26.85 11.76 -5.11
N PRO A 47 -27.69 12.50 -5.86
CA PRO A 47 -29.08 12.75 -5.49
C PRO A 47 -29.93 11.47 -5.53
N ASP A 48 -29.83 10.68 -6.59
CA ASP A 48 -30.68 9.50 -6.81
C ASP A 48 -30.00 8.20 -6.41
N ASP A 49 -30.75 7.29 -5.79
CA ASP A 49 -30.28 5.93 -5.46
C ASP A 49 -30.16 5.01 -6.71
N LYS A 50 -30.63 5.47 -7.87
CA LYS A 50 -30.61 4.75 -9.17
C LYS A 50 -30.95 3.26 -9.02
N GLY A 51 -32.12 2.97 -8.43
CA GLY A 51 -32.61 1.59 -8.25
C GLY A 51 -32.01 0.82 -7.07
N GLY A 52 -31.48 1.50 -6.04
CA GLY A 52 -30.87 0.87 -4.86
C GLY A 52 -29.36 0.66 -4.98
N HIS A 53 -28.79 0.98 -6.14
CA HIS A 53 -27.37 0.77 -6.42
C HIS A 53 -26.47 1.74 -5.65
N LYS A 54 -26.92 2.98 -5.38
CA LYS A 54 -26.14 3.93 -4.57
C LYS A 54 -26.01 3.44 -3.13
N ALA A 55 -27.11 3.03 -2.53
CA ALA A 55 -27.13 2.46 -1.18
C ALA A 55 -26.22 1.22 -1.10
N LYS A 56 -26.28 0.34 -2.10
CA LYS A 56 -25.41 -0.83 -2.15
C LYS A 56 -23.93 -0.48 -2.32
N ALA A 57 -23.63 0.50 -3.17
CA ALA A 57 -22.27 0.98 -3.37
C ALA A 57 -21.69 1.63 -2.10
N ILE A 58 -22.50 2.38 -1.34
CA ILE A 58 -22.12 2.95 -0.05
C ILE A 58 -21.74 1.85 0.93
N GLU A 59 -22.60 0.83 1.09
CA GLU A 59 -22.36 -0.32 1.97
C GLU A 59 -21.03 -1.03 1.64
N LEU A 60 -20.79 -1.32 0.35
CA LEU A 60 -19.59 -1.99 -0.10
C LEU A 60 -18.33 -1.13 0.09
N THR A 61 -18.44 0.18 -0.15
CA THR A 61 -17.32 1.12 0.04
C THR A 61 -16.94 1.24 1.52
N GLN A 62 -17.92 1.26 2.42
CA GLN A 62 -17.68 1.25 3.87
C GLN A 62 -16.98 -0.04 4.33
N LYS A 63 -17.42 -1.20 3.83
CA LYS A 63 -16.75 -2.49 4.10
C LYS A 63 -15.30 -2.50 3.60
N ALA A 64 -15.06 -1.97 2.40
CA ALA A 64 -13.71 -1.84 1.86
C ALA A 64 -12.82 -0.93 2.73
N LEU A 65 -13.35 0.22 3.18
CA LEU A 65 -12.65 1.11 4.12
C LEU A 65 -12.25 0.38 5.40
N GLU A 66 -13.13 -0.43 5.97
CA GLU A 66 -12.85 -1.20 7.18
C GLU A 66 -11.71 -2.20 6.94
N GLN A 67 -11.76 -2.97 5.84
CA GLN A 67 -10.71 -3.93 5.49
C GLN A 67 -9.35 -3.27 5.25
N VAL A 68 -9.32 -2.11 4.58
CA VAL A 68 -8.07 -1.36 4.35
C VAL A 68 -7.49 -0.85 5.66
N ASN A 69 -8.32 -0.29 6.55
CA ASN A 69 -7.85 0.13 7.89
C ASN A 69 -7.30 -1.04 8.71
N GLN A 70 -7.96 -2.21 8.66
CA GLN A 70 -7.45 -3.43 9.31
C GLN A 70 -6.12 -3.87 8.71
N GLY A 71 -5.96 -3.80 7.38
CA GLY A 71 -4.70 -4.09 6.68
C GLY A 71 -3.55 -3.17 7.11
N ILE A 72 -3.79 -1.86 7.16
CA ILE A 72 -2.83 -0.87 7.64
C ILE A 72 -2.43 -1.16 9.10
N ALA A 73 -3.42 -1.41 9.96
CA ALA A 73 -3.18 -1.72 11.37
C ALA A 73 -2.42 -3.03 11.57
N ALA A 74 -2.64 -4.04 10.73
CA ALA A 74 -1.89 -5.30 10.75
C ALA A 74 -0.45 -5.11 10.27
N GLY A 75 -0.22 -4.25 9.27
CA GLY A 75 1.11 -3.90 8.77
C GLY A 75 1.95 -3.10 9.77
N GLY A 76 1.32 -2.20 10.53
CA GLY A 76 1.99 -1.34 11.52
C GLY A 76 2.29 -1.98 12.89
N LYS A 77 1.85 -3.22 13.14
CA LYS A 77 2.09 -3.97 14.40
C LYS A 77 3.39 -4.80 14.40
N ARG A 78 4.32 -4.56 13.47
CA ARG A 78 5.55 -5.35 13.32
C ARG A 78 6.74 -4.69 14.00
#